data_AF-A0A392N6F8-F1
#
_entry.id   AF-A0A392N6F8-F1
#
_cell.length_a   1.000
_cell.length_b   1.000
_cell.length_c   1.000
_cell.angle_alpha   90.00
_cell.angle_beta   90.00
_cell.angle_gamma   90.00
#
_symmetry.space_group_name_H-M   'P 1'
#
loop_
_entity.id
_entity.type
_entity.pdbx_description
1 polymer ?
#
loop_
_entity_poly.entity_id
_entity_poly.type
_entity_poly.pdbx_seq_one_letter_code
_entity_poly.pdbx_strand_id
1 'polypeptide(L)'
;GVKLSKGTKSIKVDIKAGIDNNETLKVFRSGGADPDGDRPGDLYVTIKVREDPVFRREGSDIHVDTVLSITQVMFLNEEKY
;
A
#
# COMPACT_ATOMS: atom_id res chain seq x y z
N GLY A 1 -4.92 -31.60 -28.10
CA GLY A 1 -5.44 -30.22 -28.17
C GLY A 1 -4.77 -29.39 -27.10
N VAL A 2 -4.47 -28.12 -27.37
CA VAL A 2 -3.77 -27.24 -26.41
C VAL A 2 -4.65 -27.04 -25.17
N LYS A 3 -4.14 -27.38 -23.98
CA LYS A 3 -4.87 -27.30 -22.70
C LYS A 3 -4.85 -25.90 -22.06
N LEU A 4 -3.95 -25.02 -22.49
CA LEU A 4 -3.77 -23.68 -21.92
C LEU A 4 -3.81 -22.61 -23.01
N SER A 5 -4.63 -21.58 -22.81
CA SER A 5 -4.66 -20.39 -23.67
C SER A 5 -4.25 -19.15 -22.88
N LYS A 6 -3.34 -18.34 -23.43
CA LYS A 6 -3.01 -17.03 -22.86
C LYS A 6 -4.20 -16.08 -23.03
N GLY A 7 -4.55 -15.36 -21.98
CA GLY A 7 -5.64 -14.39 -22.00
C GLY A 7 -5.52 -13.37 -20.87
N THR A 8 -6.36 -12.34 -20.93
CA THR A 8 -6.44 -11.29 -19.90
C THR A 8 -7.55 -11.62 -18.92
N LYS A 9 -7.27 -11.51 -17.61
CA LYS A 9 -8.25 -11.67 -16.54
C LYS A 9 -8.26 -10.39 -15.69
N SER A 10 -9.43 -9.78 -15.53
CA SER A 10 -9.62 -8.64 -14.64
C SER A 10 -10.00 -9.12 -13.25
N ILE A 11 -9.26 -8.69 -12.23
CA ILE A 11 -9.51 -9.00 -10.82
C ILE A 11 -9.77 -7.69 -10.08
N LYS A 12 -10.90 -7.61 -9.37
CA LYS A 12 -11.19 -6.47 -8.49
C LYS A 12 -10.55 -6.72 -7.14
N VAL A 13 -9.67 -5.82 -6.72
CA VAL A 13 -9.05 -5.83 -5.40
C VAL A 13 -9.59 -4.63 -4.65
N ASP A 14 -10.11 -4.86 -3.44
CA ASP A 14 -10.59 -3.80 -2.56
C ASP A 14 -9.49 -3.45 -1.56
N ILE A 15 -8.95 -2.23 -1.69
CA ILE A 15 -7.87 -1.74 -0.83
C ILE A 15 -8.52 -0.94 0.30
N LYS A 16 -8.49 -1.50 1.51
CA LYS A 16 -9.08 -0.86 2.69
C LYS A 16 -8.24 0.34 3.13
N ALA A 17 -8.92 1.33 3.73
CA ALA A 17 -8.26 2.46 4.34
C ALA A 17 -7.30 1.99 5.45
N GLY A 18 -6.13 2.62 5.54
CA GLY A 18 -5.13 2.29 6.56
C GLY A 18 -4.21 1.11 6.23
N ILE A 19 -4.29 0.51 5.04
CA ILE A 19 -3.40 -0.58 4.64
C ILE A 19 -1.93 -0.16 4.70
N ASP A 20 -1.06 -1.08 5.13
CA ASP A 20 0.35 -0.80 5.28
C ASP A 20 1.17 -0.95 4.00
N ASN A 21 2.26 -0.20 3.93
CA ASN A 21 3.24 -0.40 2.87
C ASN A 21 3.85 -1.80 3.01
N ASN A 22 3.97 -2.52 1.90
CA ASN A 22 4.39 -3.92 1.83
C ASN A 22 3.40 -4.95 2.36
N GLU A 23 2.18 -4.56 2.73
CA GLU A 23 1.15 -5.53 3.04
C GLU A 23 0.74 -6.31 1.77
N THR A 24 0.52 -7.61 1.90
CA THR A 24 0.18 -8.51 0.78
C THR A 24 -1.25 -9.03 0.92
N LEU A 25 -2.06 -8.76 -0.09
CA LEU A 25 -3.41 -9.32 -0.23
C LEU A 25 -3.35 -10.61 -1.05
N LYS A 26 -3.96 -11.68 -0.52
CA LYS A 26 -4.11 -12.96 -1.22
C LYS A 26 -5.49 -13.06 -1.87
N VAL A 27 -5.52 -13.17 -3.20
CA VAL A 27 -6.75 -13.41 -3.97
C VAL A 27 -6.76 -14.88 -4.42
N PHE A 28 -7.63 -15.66 -3.77
CA PHE A 28 -7.72 -17.09 -4.01
C PHE A 28 -8.10 -17.42 -5.46
N ARG A 29 -7.49 -18.47 -6.02
CA ARG A 29 -7.81 -19.03 -7.35
C ARG A 29 -7.79 -18.01 -8.49
N SER A 30 -6.99 -16.97 -8.32
CA SER A 30 -6.88 -15.85 -9.27
C SER A 30 -5.53 -15.75 -9.95
N GLY A 31 -4.63 -16.69 -9.67
CA GLY A 31 -3.35 -16.87 -10.33
C GLY A 31 -3.48 -17.67 -11.64
N GLY A 32 -2.34 -18.20 -12.09
CA GLY A 32 -2.23 -18.94 -13.35
C GLY A 32 -3.09 -20.20 -13.37
N ALA A 33 -3.53 -20.57 -14.58
CA ALA A 33 -4.22 -21.83 -14.82
C ALA A 33 -3.28 -23.02 -14.58
N ASP A 34 -3.84 -24.11 -14.08
CA ASP A 34 -3.12 -25.36 -13.88
C ASP A 34 -3.05 -26.15 -15.20
N PRO A 35 -1.85 -26.52 -15.69
CA PRO A 35 -1.69 -27.35 -16.90
C PRO A 35 -2.41 -28.71 -16.84
N ASP A 36 -2.58 -29.26 -15.64
CA ASP A 36 -3.20 -30.57 -15.42
C ASP A 36 -4.72 -30.50 -15.28
N GLY A 37 -5.28 -29.27 -15.23
CA GLY A 37 -6.73 -29.03 -15.23
C GLY A 37 -7.36 -28.93 -13.85
N ASP A 38 -6.54 -28.85 -12.80
CA ASP A 38 -6.97 -28.60 -11.43
C ASP A 38 -7.35 -27.12 -11.21
N ARG A 39 -7.22 -26.62 -9.98
CA ARG A 39 -7.63 -25.25 -9.63
C ARG A 39 -6.53 -24.25 -10.01
N PRO A 40 -6.88 -23.05 -10.50
CA PRO A 40 -5.90 -22.00 -10.68
C PRO A 40 -5.16 -21.69 -9.38
N GLY A 41 -3.91 -21.27 -9.50
CA GLY A 41 -3.13 -20.80 -8.37
C GLY A 41 -3.72 -19.53 -7.73
N ASP A 42 -3.02 -19.00 -6.74
CA ASP A 42 -3.43 -17.77 -6.06
C ASP A 42 -2.70 -16.54 -6.64
N LEU A 43 -3.34 -15.38 -6.57
CA LEU A 43 -2.72 -14.10 -6.90
C LEU A 43 -2.33 -13.39 -5.61
N TYR A 44 -1.05 -13.06 -5.46
CA TYR A 44 -0.53 -12.25 -4.36
C TYR A 44 -0.32 -10.82 -4.85
N VAL A 45 -0.93 -9.85 -4.18
CA VAL A 45 -0.86 -8.43 -4.51
C VAL A 45 -0.18 -7.70 -3.36
N THR A 46 1.07 -7.28 -3.54
CA THR A 46 1.80 -6.49 -2.55
C THR A 46 1.57 -5.01 -2.80
N ILE A 47 1.08 -4.32 -1.78
CA ILE A 47 0.82 -2.88 -1.85
C ILE A 47 2.12 -2.11 -1.66
N LYS A 48 2.35 -1.15 -2.54
CA LYS A 48 3.44 -0.18 -2.43
C LYS A 48 2.83 1.20 -2.30
N VAL A 49 2.96 1.79 -1.10
CA VAL A 49 2.50 3.15 -0.85
C VAL A 49 3.57 4.10 -1.40
N ARG A 50 3.14 5.04 -2.23
CA ARG A 50 4.03 6.09 -2.75
C ARG A 50 4.40 7.04 -1.61
N GLU A 51 5.68 7.39 -1.52
CA GLU A 51 6.13 8.44 -0.61
C GLU A 51 5.47 9.77 -0.95
N ASP A 52 5.04 10.49 0.08
CA ASP A 52 4.53 11.85 -0.03
C ASP A 52 5.68 12.83 0.27
N PRO A 53 5.83 13.92 -0.50
CA PRO A 53 6.95 14.86 -0.33
C PRO A 53 6.87 15.68 0.96
N VAL A 54 5.72 15.73 1.63
CA VAL A 54 5.49 16.52 2.85
C VAL A 54 5.26 15.60 4.04
N PHE A 55 4.50 14.52 3.85
CA PHE A 55 4.06 13.65 4.93
C PHE A 55 4.80 12.32 4.93
N ARG A 56 5.30 11.93 6.11
CA ARG A 56 5.83 10.58 6.34
C ARG A 56 4.87 9.82 7.26
N ARG A 57 4.43 8.64 6.83
CA ARG A 57 3.60 7.76 7.66
C ARG A 57 4.45 6.73 8.37
N GLU A 58 4.35 6.66 9.69
CA GLU A 58 5.00 5.67 10.54
C GLU A 58 3.93 4.95 11.35
N GLY A 59 3.59 3.73 10.95
CA GLY A 59 2.45 3.01 11.52
C GLY A 59 1.15 3.80 11.36
N SER A 60 0.47 4.09 12.47
CA SER A 60 -0.78 4.86 12.48
C SER A 60 -0.57 6.38 12.51
N ASP A 61 0.67 6.85 12.60
CA ASP A 61 1.00 8.26 12.80
C ASP A 61 1.46 8.93 11.50
N ILE A 62 1.18 10.24 11.39
CA ILE A 62 1.61 11.10 10.29
C ILE A 62 2.59 12.13 10.83
N HIS A 63 3.79 12.15 10.26
CA HIS A 63 4.87 13.06 10.57
C HIS A 63 5.04 14.08 9.45
N VAL A 64 5.43 15.29 9.83
CA VAL A 64 5.83 16.36 8.92
C VAL A 64 7.00 17.11 9.55
N ASP A 65 8.01 17.40 8.75
CA ASP A 65 9.14 18.22 9.17
C ASP A 65 8.85 19.69 8.81
N THR A 66 9.05 20.59 9.77
CA THR A 66 8.89 22.04 9.56
C THR A 66 10.12 22.79 10.02
N VAL A 67 10.53 23.78 9.23
CA VAL A 67 11.65 24.66 9.56
C VAL A 67 11.10 25.92 10.20
N LEU A 68 11.45 26.13 11.46
CA LEU A 68 11.07 27.32 12.21
C LEU A 68 12.26 28.27 12.35
N SER A 69 12.00 29.56 12.22
CA SER A 69 12.96 30.60 12.60
C SER A 69 13.07 30.70 14.13
N ILE A 70 14.21 31.19 14.61
CA ILE A 70 14.44 31.42 16.05
C ILE A 70 13.33 32.30 16.65
N THR A 71 12.94 33.36 15.94
CA THR A 71 11.86 34.27 16.37
C THR A 71 10.54 33.52 16.56
N GLN A 72 10.17 32.62 15.65
CA GLN A 72 8.95 31.82 15.77
C GLN A 72 9.01 30.87 16.98
N VAL A 73 10.15 30.23 17.22
CA VAL A 73 10.32 29.33 18.38
C VAL A 73 10.25 30.08 19.70
N MET A 74 10.80 31.29 19.77
CA MET A 74 10.78 32.11 21.00
C MET A 74 9.35 32.49 21.39
N PHE A 75 8.54 33.01 20.47
CA PHE A 75 7.16 33.41 20.76
C PHE A 75 6.22 32.22 21.07
N LEU A 76 6.45 31.05 20.46
CA LEU A 76 5.64 29.85 20.76
C LEU A 76 5.81 29.33 22.20
N ASN A 77 6.95 29.62 22.85
CA ASN A 77 7.20 29.21 24.23
C ASN A 77 6.59 30.18 25.25
N GLU A 78 6.24 31.41 24.86
CA GLU A 78 5.66 32.41 25.76
C GLU A 78 4.16 32.25 25.98
N GLU A 79 3.43 31.62 25.04
CA GLU A 79 1.99 31.31 25.24
C GLU A 79 1.73 30.06 26.09
N LYS A 80 2.77 29.33 26.48
CA LYS A 80 2.64 28.05 27.20
C LYS A 80 2.84 28.14 28.71
N TYR A 81 2.98 29.36 29.26
CA TYR A 81 3.11 29.65 30.69
C TYR A 81 2.03 30.60 31.19
#